data_AF-A0A7Z0N463-F1
#
_entry.id   AF-A0A7Z0N463-F1
#
_cell.length_a   1.000
_cell.length_b   1.000
_cell.length_c   1.000
_cell.angle_alpha   90.00
_cell.angle_beta   90.00
_cell.angle_gamma   90.00
#
_symmetry.space_group_name_H-M   'P 1'
#
loop_
_entity.id
_entity.type
_entity.pdbx_description
1 polymer ?
#
loop_
_entity_poly.entity_id
_entity_poly.type
_entity_poly.pdbx_seq_one_letter_code
_entity_poly.pdbx_strand_id
1 'polypeptide(L)'
;MSKPAPSLHDKLNQLRERFIEQLPSRLAQTAKLWQLSRTTSEEQSRLAPELHRFFHSLKGTGRSLGFERLALLADQAEEALTTSPARADIDTFISQLLLQMGHEQQHLRSHHGQQQALAAVNSFELTSQVEPLRNKRQRLIYLCDDEPEQVDQLIHHLRCFGHEVAQFIDTDTFFNAVLTRRPDAVIMDVQFPQGQTAGTETLTSLNKLTGQPLPAIVLSAHSDFHSRLSAVRAGCSGYFTKPVKPLDLMLAVDELTAPAAEEPLKVLVVDDEPEAAAYHALLLEEGGMLAHQVHHPADALTVMERFSPDLLLVDVYMPVCSGEELASIIRQQPEHLGLPIIYLSSETDSQKQISAMSAGVEAFLTKPVQPEELVSAVRLRAERLRLLRSLMTRDSMTGLYNHSTTTELINKNLAQAHRDNSQHAMAMIDIDHFKQVNDTHGHLAGDQVIITLARLLQSRLRLSDIIGRYGGEEFVVLLKGINAEKAVTLIDSLREDFALVDFHAGEVRFRCTFSAGISSFPAQPSTESMRLSADQALYRAKHQGRNQVVISTELADDR
;
A
#
# COMPACT_ATOMS: atom_id res chain seq x y z
N MET A 1 20.45 14.75 26.71
CA MET A 1 20.99 14.20 25.45
C MET A 1 20.42 12.80 25.31
N SER A 2 19.47 12.61 24.38
CA SER A 2 18.98 11.27 24.03
C SER A 2 20.14 10.46 23.46
N LYS A 3 20.32 9.21 23.90
CA LYS A 3 21.29 8.30 23.27
C LYS A 3 20.96 8.22 21.76
N PRO A 4 21.97 8.22 20.87
CA PRO A 4 21.74 7.98 19.45
C PRO A 4 20.99 6.65 19.27
N ALA A 5 20.09 6.59 18.31
CA ALA A 5 19.40 5.35 17.96
C ALA A 5 20.46 4.27 17.66
N PRO A 6 20.29 3.03 18.17
CA PRO A 6 21.23 1.95 17.91
C PRO A 6 21.34 1.69 16.41
N SER A 7 22.56 1.52 15.91
CA SER A 7 22.81 1.20 14.50
C SER A 7 22.21 -0.17 14.14
N LEU A 8 21.99 -0.45 12.85
CA LEU A 8 21.63 -1.78 12.35
C LEU A 8 22.55 -2.85 12.95
N HIS A 9 23.84 -2.58 12.94
CA HIS A 9 24.88 -3.45 13.48
C HIS A 9 24.65 -3.76 14.97
N ASP A 10 24.31 -2.75 15.78
CA ASP A 10 24.01 -2.93 17.20
C ASP A 10 22.73 -3.77 17.42
N LYS A 11 21.69 -3.54 16.60
CA LYS A 11 20.43 -4.30 16.67
C LYS A 11 20.63 -5.77 16.27
N LEU A 12 21.36 -6.04 15.19
CA LEU A 12 21.73 -7.40 14.76
C LEU A 12 22.54 -8.12 15.83
N ASN A 13 23.50 -7.44 16.45
CA ASN A 13 24.31 -8.01 17.54
C ASN A 13 23.46 -8.37 18.75
N GLN A 14 22.53 -7.50 19.15
CA GLN A 14 21.60 -7.80 20.26
C GLN A 14 20.71 -9.01 19.96
N LEU A 15 20.23 -9.16 18.72
CA LEU A 15 19.44 -10.34 18.31
C LEU A 15 20.27 -11.62 18.39
N ARG A 16 21.50 -11.58 17.88
CA ARG A 16 22.45 -12.70 17.93
C ARG A 16 22.79 -13.11 19.35
N GLU A 17 23.02 -12.16 20.24
CA GLU A 17 23.27 -12.42 21.66
C GLU A 17 22.08 -13.09 22.34
N ARG A 18 20.87 -12.56 22.15
CA ARG A 18 19.65 -13.17 22.70
C ARG A 18 19.45 -14.60 22.23
N PHE A 19 19.64 -14.87 20.94
CA PHE A 19 19.54 -16.22 20.40
C PHE A 19 20.53 -17.18 21.08
N ILE A 20 21.79 -16.77 21.21
CA ILE A 20 22.83 -17.57 21.87
C ILE A 20 22.52 -17.78 23.35
N GLU A 21 21.95 -16.80 24.04
CA GLU A 21 21.58 -16.91 25.46
C GLU A 21 20.42 -17.87 25.71
N GLN A 22 19.44 -17.94 24.80
CA GLN A 22 18.27 -18.81 24.92
C GLN A 22 18.53 -20.24 24.42
N LEU A 23 19.50 -20.45 23.53
CA LEU A 23 19.78 -21.74 22.92
C LEU A 23 20.02 -22.89 23.94
N PRO A 24 20.73 -22.71 25.08
CA PRO A 24 20.94 -23.77 26.06
C PRO A 24 19.67 -24.36 26.67
N SER A 25 18.68 -23.52 27.00
CA SER A 25 17.41 -24.00 27.56
C SER A 25 16.61 -24.77 26.52
N ARG A 26 16.58 -24.28 25.27
CA ARG A 26 15.94 -24.97 24.14
C ARG A 26 16.58 -26.33 23.88
N LEU A 27 17.93 -26.41 23.81
CA LEU A 27 18.65 -27.68 23.64
C LEU A 27 18.35 -28.67 24.78
N ALA A 28 18.30 -28.21 26.03
CA ALA A 28 17.97 -29.05 27.17
C ALA A 28 16.53 -29.59 27.11
N GLN A 29 15.58 -28.76 26.68
CA GLN A 29 14.20 -29.17 26.47
C GLN A 29 14.08 -30.22 25.36
N THR A 30 14.74 -30.00 24.21
CA THR A 30 14.77 -30.98 23.11
C THR A 30 15.41 -32.29 23.54
N ALA A 31 16.51 -32.25 24.31
CA ALA A 31 17.14 -33.46 24.85
C ALA A 31 16.16 -34.26 25.73
N LYS A 32 15.33 -33.57 26.52
CA LYS A 32 14.29 -34.21 27.34
C LYS A 32 13.16 -34.80 26.48
N LEU A 33 12.71 -34.08 25.45
CA LEU A 33 11.70 -34.58 24.50
C LEU A 33 12.21 -35.82 23.76
N TRP A 34 13.48 -35.81 23.34
CA TRP A 34 14.13 -36.98 22.72
C TRP A 34 14.21 -38.18 23.68
N GLN A 35 14.47 -37.96 24.97
CA GLN A 35 14.44 -39.04 25.95
C GLN A 35 13.03 -39.62 26.15
N LEU A 36 12.00 -38.77 26.16
CA LEU A 36 10.60 -39.19 26.29
C LEU A 36 10.10 -39.94 25.06
N SER A 37 10.44 -39.48 23.85
CA SER A 37 10.04 -40.14 22.60
C SER A 37 10.57 -41.58 22.48
N ARG A 38 11.51 -41.99 23.34
CA ARG A 38 12.08 -43.34 23.40
C ARG A 38 11.33 -44.30 24.32
N THR A 39 10.39 -43.82 25.13
CA THR A 39 9.70 -44.66 26.13
C THR A 39 8.72 -45.64 25.49
N THR A 40 7.99 -45.20 24.47
CA THR A 40 6.98 -45.99 23.75
C THR A 40 6.91 -45.58 22.29
N SER A 41 6.46 -46.47 21.40
CA SER A 41 6.20 -46.12 19.99
C SER A 41 5.11 -45.06 19.84
N GLU A 42 4.19 -44.97 20.80
CA GLU A 42 3.13 -43.95 20.83
C GLU A 42 3.70 -42.56 21.17
N GLU A 43 4.59 -42.45 22.17
CA GLU A 43 5.31 -41.21 22.45
C GLU A 43 6.23 -40.79 21.30
N GLN A 44 6.86 -41.75 20.60
CA GLN A 44 7.66 -41.44 19.41
C GLN A 44 6.82 -40.77 18.32
N SER A 45 5.67 -41.34 17.99
CA SER A 45 4.80 -40.77 16.96
C SER A 45 4.21 -39.42 17.38
N ARG A 46 3.95 -39.24 18.69
CA ARG A 46 3.43 -37.98 19.24
C ARG A 46 4.46 -36.85 19.23
N LEU A 47 5.72 -37.13 19.53
CA LEU A 47 6.78 -36.13 19.72
C LEU A 47 7.64 -35.89 18.46
N ALA A 48 7.57 -36.78 17.46
CA ALA A 48 8.32 -36.63 16.21
C ALA A 48 8.10 -35.27 15.50
N PRO A 49 6.87 -34.73 15.41
CA PRO A 49 6.66 -33.41 14.80
C PRO A 49 7.35 -32.27 15.57
N GLU A 50 7.34 -32.31 16.91
CA GLU A 50 7.99 -31.30 17.75
C GLU A 50 9.52 -31.33 17.62
N LEU A 51 10.11 -32.53 17.59
CA LEU A 51 11.55 -32.73 17.41
C LEU A 51 12.01 -32.26 16.03
N HIS A 52 11.29 -32.65 14.98
CA HIS A 52 11.58 -32.22 13.62
C HIS A 52 11.50 -30.70 13.49
N ARG A 53 10.45 -30.07 14.04
CA ARG A 53 10.29 -28.61 14.05
C ARG A 53 11.45 -27.91 14.76
N PHE A 54 11.91 -28.42 15.90
CA PHE A 54 13.03 -27.82 16.62
C PHE A 54 14.30 -27.73 15.75
N PHE A 55 14.69 -28.84 15.11
CA PHE A 55 15.89 -28.86 14.28
C PHE A 55 15.71 -28.04 13.00
N HIS A 56 14.51 -28.07 12.40
CA HIS A 56 14.17 -27.24 11.25
C HIS A 56 14.29 -25.73 11.54
N SER A 57 13.71 -25.28 12.66
CA SER A 57 13.79 -23.90 13.15
C SER A 57 15.24 -23.50 13.45
N LEU A 58 15.98 -24.34 14.19
CA LEU A 58 17.38 -24.09 14.53
C LEU A 58 18.28 -23.97 13.29
N LYS A 59 18.02 -24.79 12.27
CA LYS A 59 18.69 -24.73 10.97
C LYS A 59 18.42 -23.41 10.26
N GLY A 60 17.15 -23.02 10.13
CA GLY A 60 16.75 -21.78 9.46
C GLY A 60 17.32 -20.54 10.15
N THR A 61 17.05 -20.39 11.44
CA THR A 61 17.46 -19.22 12.23
C THR A 61 18.97 -19.17 12.42
N GLY A 62 19.62 -20.33 12.56
CA GLY A 62 21.07 -20.44 12.55
C GLY A 62 21.69 -19.85 11.29
N ARG A 63 21.18 -20.18 10.10
CA ARG A 63 21.67 -19.60 8.84
C ARG A 63 21.38 -18.09 8.75
N SER A 64 20.15 -17.66 9.05
CA SER A 64 19.75 -16.25 8.98
C SER A 64 20.62 -15.35 9.87
N LEU A 65 21.02 -15.84 11.04
CA LEU A 65 21.87 -15.09 11.97
C LEU A 65 23.38 -15.26 11.70
N GLY A 66 23.78 -16.03 10.69
CA GLY A 66 25.18 -16.27 10.33
C GLY A 66 25.92 -17.30 11.20
N PHE A 67 25.20 -18.22 11.84
CA PHE A 67 25.72 -19.33 12.64
C PHE A 67 25.81 -20.64 11.83
N GLU A 68 26.63 -20.64 10.79
CA GLU A 68 26.74 -21.76 9.82
C GLU A 68 26.93 -23.14 10.46
N ARG A 69 27.80 -23.23 11.47
CA ARG A 69 28.08 -24.51 12.13
C ARG A 69 26.89 -25.03 12.94
N LEU A 70 26.14 -24.15 13.61
CA LEU A 70 24.90 -24.54 14.29
C LEU A 70 23.85 -25.02 13.28
N ALA A 71 23.71 -24.31 12.17
CA ALA A 71 22.77 -24.69 11.12
C ALA A 71 23.10 -26.05 10.50
N LEU A 72 24.38 -26.34 10.25
CA LEU A 72 24.83 -27.62 9.71
C LEU A 72 24.54 -28.80 10.66
N LEU A 73 24.78 -28.62 11.97
CA LEU A 73 24.46 -29.64 12.97
C LEU A 73 22.94 -29.89 13.05
N ALA A 74 22.14 -28.84 12.90
CA ALA A 74 20.68 -28.94 12.92
C ALA A 74 20.14 -29.66 11.68
N ASP A 75 20.73 -29.41 10.52
CA ASP A 75 20.42 -30.11 9.26
C ASP A 75 20.67 -31.62 9.38
N GLN A 76 21.82 -32.01 9.95
CA GLN A 76 22.16 -33.42 10.18
C GLN A 76 21.18 -34.12 11.14
N ALA A 77 20.74 -33.41 12.19
CA ALA A 77 19.77 -33.94 13.14
C ALA A 77 18.38 -34.08 12.51
N GLU A 78 17.98 -33.12 11.69
CA GLU A 78 16.73 -33.12 10.94
C GLU A 78 16.67 -34.31 9.96
N GLU A 79 17.73 -34.50 9.15
CA GLU A 79 17.83 -35.58 8.17
C GLU A 79 17.78 -36.97 8.84
N ALA A 80 18.43 -37.12 10.00
CA ALA A 80 18.44 -38.35 10.78
C ALA A 80 17.08 -38.71 11.38
N LEU A 81 16.17 -37.74 11.57
CA LEU A 81 14.80 -38.00 12.01
C LEU A 81 13.90 -38.47 10.86
N THR A 82 14.19 -38.06 9.63
CA THR A 82 13.41 -38.42 8.43
C THR A 82 13.89 -39.71 7.75
N THR A 83 15.20 -39.98 7.77
CA THR A 83 15.76 -41.23 7.25
C THR A 83 15.62 -42.33 8.31
N SER A 84 15.43 -43.58 7.89
CA SER A 84 15.16 -44.70 8.81
C SER A 84 16.39 -45.62 9.02
N PRO A 85 17.39 -45.24 9.85
CA PRO A 85 18.41 -46.17 10.35
C PRO A 85 17.94 -47.07 11.50
N ALA A 86 18.80 -48.02 11.91
CA ALA A 86 18.58 -48.82 13.11
C ALA A 86 18.48 -47.93 14.37
N ARG A 87 17.45 -48.15 15.19
CA ARG A 87 17.06 -47.31 16.35
C ARG A 87 18.21 -47.03 17.34
N ALA A 88 19.15 -47.96 17.53
CA ALA A 88 20.28 -47.82 18.45
C ALA A 88 21.38 -46.86 17.94
N ASP A 89 21.59 -46.80 16.62
CA ASP A 89 22.61 -45.94 16.02
C ASP A 89 22.16 -44.47 15.98
N ILE A 90 20.86 -44.24 15.74
CA ILE A 90 20.23 -42.90 15.76
C ILE A 90 20.31 -42.28 17.16
N ASP A 91 20.05 -43.07 18.21
CA ASP A 91 20.06 -42.58 19.59
C ASP A 91 21.41 -41.96 19.97
N THR A 92 22.49 -42.65 19.61
CA THR A 92 23.86 -42.20 19.87
C THR A 92 24.19 -40.97 19.02
N PHE A 93 23.76 -40.97 17.75
CA PHE A 93 24.00 -39.88 16.81
C PHE A 93 23.31 -38.57 17.21
N ILE A 94 21.99 -38.58 17.49
CA ILE A 94 21.25 -37.39 17.93
C ILE A 94 21.81 -36.84 19.24
N SER A 95 22.17 -37.72 20.19
CA SER A 95 22.77 -37.30 21.46
C SER A 95 24.13 -36.62 21.26
N GLN A 96 24.95 -37.11 20.32
CA GLN A 96 26.22 -36.48 19.96
C GLN A 96 26.01 -35.12 19.28
N LEU A 97 25.04 -34.99 18.38
CA LEU A 97 24.73 -33.72 17.73
C LEU A 97 24.27 -32.66 18.73
N LEU A 98 23.39 -33.00 19.68
CA LEU A 98 22.95 -32.08 20.74
C LEU A 98 24.13 -31.61 21.61
N LEU A 99 25.08 -32.50 21.92
CA LEU A 99 26.30 -32.12 22.64
C LEU A 99 27.20 -31.19 21.80
N GLN A 100 27.38 -31.48 20.52
CA GLN A 100 28.15 -30.64 19.60
C GLN A 100 27.53 -29.24 19.45
N MET A 101 26.20 -29.14 19.37
CA MET A 101 25.48 -27.86 19.36
C MET A 101 25.72 -27.08 20.66
N GLY A 102 25.72 -27.76 21.81
CA GLY A 102 26.05 -27.15 23.10
C GLY A 102 27.48 -26.60 23.17
N HIS A 103 28.46 -27.33 22.62
CA HIS A 103 29.84 -26.86 22.54
C HIS A 103 30.00 -25.67 21.57
N GLU A 104 29.32 -25.71 20.43
CA GLU A 104 29.34 -24.59 19.47
C GLU A 104 28.70 -23.34 20.06
N GLN A 105 27.60 -23.48 20.82
CA GLN A 105 26.99 -22.38 21.56
C GLN A 105 27.96 -21.75 22.56
N GLN A 106 28.72 -22.55 23.32
CA GLN A 106 29.73 -22.04 24.24
C GLN A 106 30.86 -21.29 23.50
N HIS A 107 31.24 -21.79 22.32
CA HIS A 107 32.22 -21.12 21.46
C HIS A 107 31.69 -19.77 20.94
N LEU A 108 30.44 -19.71 20.51
CA LEU A 108 29.78 -18.49 20.01
C LEU A 108 29.58 -17.42 21.10
N ARG A 109 29.54 -17.79 22.38
CA ARG A 109 29.60 -16.82 23.51
C ARG A 109 30.97 -16.16 23.67
N SER A 110 32.03 -16.73 23.11
CA SER A 110 33.36 -16.13 23.21
C SER A 110 33.50 -14.91 22.28
N HIS A 111 34.32 -13.96 22.70
CA HIS A 111 34.57 -12.71 21.96
C HIS A 111 35.09 -12.95 20.53
N HIS A 112 35.76 -14.08 20.29
CA HIS A 112 36.28 -14.49 18.99
C HIS A 112 35.19 -15.10 18.10
N GLY A 113 34.30 -15.93 18.67
CA GLY A 113 33.15 -16.51 17.96
C GLY A 113 32.13 -15.47 17.51
N GLN A 114 31.91 -14.41 18.30
CA GLN A 114 31.07 -13.28 17.90
C GLN A 114 31.67 -12.53 16.70
N GLN A 115 32.96 -12.16 16.74
CA GLN A 115 33.63 -11.41 15.67
C GLN A 115 33.68 -12.16 14.32
N GLN A 116 33.92 -13.47 14.35
CA GLN A 116 34.05 -14.27 13.13
C GLN A 116 32.70 -14.44 12.40
N ALA A 117 31.62 -14.63 13.15
CA ALA A 117 30.29 -14.75 12.57
C ALA A 117 29.68 -13.38 12.21
N LEU A 118 30.23 -12.26 12.71
CA LEU A 118 29.88 -10.88 12.32
C LEU A 118 30.51 -10.48 10.98
N ALA A 119 31.72 -10.96 10.69
CA ALA A 119 32.40 -10.72 9.42
C ALA A 119 31.66 -11.33 8.22
N ALA A 120 30.85 -12.37 8.43
CA ALA A 120 30.01 -12.98 7.41
C ALA A 120 28.78 -12.12 7.02
N VAL A 121 28.38 -11.15 7.86
CA VAL A 121 27.18 -10.31 7.67
C VAL A 121 27.54 -8.89 7.18
N ASN A 122 28.77 -8.43 7.42
CA ASN A 122 29.23 -7.05 7.19
C ASN A 122 29.42 -6.62 5.71
N SER A 123 28.95 -7.37 4.72
CA SER A 123 29.03 -6.96 3.30
C SER A 123 27.89 -6.02 2.84
N PHE A 124 27.00 -5.62 3.74
CA PHE A 124 25.75 -4.93 3.41
C PHE A 124 25.73 -3.47 3.89
N GLU A 125 26.16 -2.54 3.03
CA GLU A 125 25.74 -1.14 3.08
C GLU A 125 24.65 -0.93 2.03
N LEU A 126 23.38 -1.04 2.43
CA LEU A 126 22.26 -0.55 1.61
C LEU A 126 22.33 0.97 1.59
N THR A 127 22.77 1.53 0.47
CA THR A 127 22.76 2.98 0.21
C THR A 127 21.33 3.52 0.24
N SER A 128 20.90 4.03 1.39
CA SER A 128 19.65 4.78 1.54
C SER A 128 19.87 6.24 1.14
N GLN A 129 19.62 6.56 -0.14
CA GLN A 129 19.48 7.96 -0.55
C GLN A 129 18.06 8.43 -0.23
N VAL A 130 17.88 8.97 0.97
CA VAL A 130 16.66 9.68 1.36
C VAL A 130 16.88 11.17 1.08
N GLU A 131 16.33 11.67 -0.03
CA GLU A 131 16.30 13.11 -0.29
C GLU A 131 15.28 13.83 0.61
N PRO A 132 15.59 15.05 1.10
CA PRO A 132 14.72 15.78 2.01
C PRO A 132 13.47 16.34 1.31
N LEU A 133 12.33 16.11 1.96
CA LEU A 133 10.98 16.46 1.56
C LEU A 133 10.79 17.97 1.30
N ARG A 134 10.54 18.34 0.05
CA ARG A 134 10.00 19.65 -0.33
C ARG A 134 8.49 19.64 -0.23
N ASN A 135 7.99 20.42 0.71
CA ASN A 135 6.57 20.68 0.94
C ASN A 135 6.07 21.65 -0.15
N LYS A 136 5.29 21.20 -1.14
CA LYS A 136 4.52 22.11 -2.03
C LYS A 136 3.34 21.37 -2.66
N ARG A 137 2.12 21.74 -2.26
CA ARG A 137 0.83 21.31 -2.82
C ARG A 137 0.55 21.86 -4.25
N GLN A 138 1.54 22.47 -4.89
CA GLN A 138 1.45 23.00 -6.25
C GLN A 138 2.66 22.45 -7.01
N ARG A 139 2.43 21.40 -7.80
CA ARG A 139 3.46 20.75 -8.63
C ARG A 139 3.56 21.47 -9.96
N LEU A 140 4.79 21.69 -10.43
CA LEU A 140 5.05 22.29 -11.73
C LEU A 140 5.10 21.20 -12.80
N ILE A 141 4.17 21.24 -13.74
CA ILE A 141 4.08 20.31 -14.87
C ILE A 141 4.42 21.06 -16.15
N TYR A 142 5.34 20.52 -16.93
CA TYR A 142 5.62 21.02 -18.27
C TYR A 142 4.87 20.14 -19.28
N LEU A 143 4.02 20.76 -20.10
CA LEU A 143 3.33 20.11 -21.20
C LEU A 143 3.90 20.64 -22.52
N CYS A 144 4.49 19.75 -23.31
CA CYS A 144 5.09 20.08 -24.61
C CYS A 144 4.36 19.32 -25.72
N ASP A 145 3.59 20.03 -26.54
CA ASP A 145 2.73 19.46 -27.59
C ASP A 145 2.38 20.59 -28.59
N ASP A 146 2.46 20.30 -29.88
CA ASP A 146 2.30 21.27 -30.98
C ASP A 146 0.84 21.44 -31.45
N GLU A 147 -0.12 20.72 -30.84
CA GLU A 147 -1.55 20.77 -31.18
C GLU A 147 -2.36 21.62 -30.16
N PRO A 148 -2.59 22.93 -30.42
CA PRO A 148 -3.13 23.86 -29.42
C PRO A 148 -4.53 23.50 -28.89
N GLU A 149 -5.42 22.95 -29.73
CA GLU A 149 -6.78 22.61 -29.32
C GLU A 149 -6.84 21.47 -28.28
N GLN A 150 -5.95 20.48 -28.38
CA GLN A 150 -5.87 19.37 -27.42
C GLN A 150 -5.17 19.82 -26.13
N VAL A 151 -4.16 20.67 -26.27
CA VAL A 151 -3.37 21.20 -25.17
C VAL A 151 -4.22 22.05 -24.22
N ASP A 152 -5.09 22.91 -24.74
CA ASP A 152 -5.94 23.76 -23.90
C ASP A 152 -6.86 22.93 -22.99
N GLN A 153 -7.42 21.82 -23.52
CA GLN A 153 -8.24 20.90 -22.72
C GLN A 153 -7.44 20.19 -21.63
N LEU A 154 -6.23 19.72 -21.96
CA LEU A 154 -5.33 19.04 -21.03
C LEU A 154 -4.81 19.98 -19.93
N ILE A 155 -4.37 21.18 -20.29
CA ILE A 155 -3.97 22.23 -19.34
C ILE A 155 -5.13 22.57 -18.43
N HIS A 156 -6.33 22.74 -18.99
CA HIS A 156 -7.51 23.02 -18.19
C HIS A 156 -7.69 21.94 -17.13
N HIS A 157 -7.72 20.66 -17.51
CA HIS A 157 -7.84 19.54 -16.55
C HIS A 157 -6.70 19.48 -15.53
N LEU A 158 -5.44 19.61 -15.94
CA LEU A 158 -4.27 19.59 -15.03
C LEU A 158 -4.32 20.71 -13.98
N ARG A 159 -4.60 21.95 -14.41
CA ARG A 159 -4.75 23.11 -13.50
C ARG A 159 -5.90 22.93 -12.53
N CYS A 160 -6.97 22.39 -13.08
CA CYS A 160 -8.12 21.94 -12.35
C CYS A 160 -7.63 21.03 -11.19
N PHE A 161 -6.84 19.97 -11.40
CA PHE A 161 -6.32 19.11 -10.32
C PHE A 161 -5.28 19.77 -9.36
N GLY A 162 -5.04 21.07 -9.47
CA GLY A 162 -4.20 21.84 -8.54
C GLY A 162 -2.74 22.01 -8.98
N HIS A 163 -2.41 21.57 -10.20
CA HIS A 163 -1.06 21.65 -10.75
C HIS A 163 -0.77 23.00 -11.44
N GLU A 164 0.45 23.51 -11.28
CA GLU A 164 0.97 24.65 -12.04
C GLU A 164 1.44 24.12 -13.40
N VAL A 165 0.81 24.53 -14.51
CA VAL A 165 1.13 23.99 -15.85
C VAL A 165 1.74 25.08 -16.73
N ALA A 166 2.94 24.79 -17.25
CA ALA A 166 3.61 25.58 -18.28
C ALA A 166 3.54 24.83 -19.62
N GLN A 167 3.12 25.54 -20.67
CA GLN A 167 2.95 25.01 -22.01
C GLN A 167 4.15 25.34 -22.90
N PHE A 168 4.52 24.39 -23.75
CA PHE A 168 5.53 24.53 -24.79
C PHE A 168 4.97 23.94 -26.09
N ILE A 169 5.25 24.59 -27.22
CA ILE A 169 4.79 24.15 -28.55
C ILE A 169 5.92 23.56 -29.39
N ASP A 170 7.16 23.64 -28.89
CA ASP A 170 8.35 23.19 -29.57
C ASP A 170 9.37 22.66 -28.56
N THR A 171 10.21 21.73 -29.01
CA THR A 171 11.19 21.05 -28.17
C THR A 171 12.32 21.96 -27.70
N ASP A 172 12.65 23.03 -28.44
CA ASP A 172 13.77 23.92 -28.13
C ASP A 172 13.44 24.84 -26.96
N THR A 173 12.25 25.45 -26.94
CA THR A 173 11.77 26.27 -25.83
C THR A 173 11.57 25.43 -24.57
N PHE A 174 11.01 24.23 -24.71
CA PHE A 174 10.92 23.25 -23.63
C PHE A 174 12.30 22.91 -23.06
N PHE A 175 13.27 22.57 -23.91
CA PHE A 175 14.62 22.20 -23.49
C PHE A 175 15.28 23.29 -22.65
N ASN A 176 15.21 24.54 -23.12
CA ASN A 176 15.75 25.69 -22.40
C ASN A 176 15.02 25.97 -21.07
N ALA A 177 13.70 25.78 -21.04
CA ALA A 177 12.91 25.97 -19.82
C ALA A 177 13.26 24.93 -18.74
N VAL A 178 13.48 23.67 -19.11
CA VAL A 178 13.89 22.62 -18.16
C VAL A 178 15.26 22.92 -17.54
N LEU A 179 16.21 23.40 -18.35
CA LEU A 179 17.52 23.83 -17.85
C LEU A 179 17.44 25.03 -16.90
N THR A 180 16.43 25.89 -17.08
CA THR A 180 16.23 27.09 -16.24
C THR A 180 15.51 26.76 -14.93
N ARG A 181 14.40 25.99 -15.01
CA ARG A 181 13.60 25.53 -13.87
C ARG A 181 13.15 24.12 -14.15
N ARG A 182 13.63 23.16 -13.36
CA ARG A 182 13.23 21.76 -13.48
C ARG A 182 11.76 21.58 -13.05
N PRO A 183 10.90 20.95 -13.87
CA PRO A 183 9.54 20.62 -13.49
C PRO A 183 9.48 19.40 -12.56
N ASP A 184 8.35 19.23 -11.86
CA ASP A 184 8.02 18.04 -11.09
C ASP A 184 7.63 16.86 -12.01
N ALA A 185 6.98 17.13 -13.15
CA ALA A 185 6.73 16.15 -14.21
C ALA A 185 6.65 16.79 -15.59
N VAL A 186 6.86 15.98 -16.62
CA VAL A 186 6.77 16.36 -18.03
C VAL A 186 5.71 15.51 -18.73
N ILE A 187 4.88 16.15 -19.53
CA ILE A 187 4.01 15.51 -20.52
C ILE A 187 4.52 15.95 -21.90
N MET A 188 4.94 15.00 -22.72
CA MET A 188 5.67 15.25 -23.95
C MET A 188 4.98 14.55 -25.12
N ASP A 189 4.64 15.28 -26.18
CA ASP A 189 4.28 14.63 -27.45
C ASP A 189 5.52 13.93 -28.06
N VAL A 190 5.34 12.77 -28.69
CA VAL A 190 6.42 12.12 -29.43
C VAL A 190 6.76 12.90 -30.69
N GLN A 191 5.72 13.39 -31.38
CA GLN A 191 5.82 13.91 -32.72
C GLN A 191 5.90 15.43 -32.68
N PHE A 192 6.89 15.97 -33.38
CA PHE A 192 7.00 17.39 -33.66
C PHE A 192 7.42 17.57 -35.13
N PRO A 193 7.32 18.78 -35.71
CA PRO A 193 7.71 19.02 -37.11
C PRO A 193 9.16 18.63 -37.44
N GLN A 194 10.03 18.58 -36.43
CA GLN A 194 11.45 18.20 -36.54
C GLN A 194 11.67 16.69 -36.73
N GLY A 195 10.70 15.83 -36.38
CA GLY A 195 10.83 14.38 -36.53
C GLY A 195 9.78 13.56 -35.76
N GLN A 196 9.61 12.30 -36.18
CA GLN A 196 8.62 11.37 -35.61
C GLN A 196 8.95 10.89 -34.18
N THR A 197 10.15 11.17 -33.68
CA THR A 197 10.63 10.82 -32.33
C THR A 197 11.29 12.01 -31.63
N ALA A 198 11.06 13.23 -32.14
CA ALA A 198 11.75 14.44 -31.67
C ALA A 198 11.54 14.70 -30.18
N GLY A 199 10.34 14.43 -29.63
CA GLY A 199 10.07 14.60 -28.20
C GLY A 199 10.86 13.64 -27.32
N THR A 200 10.93 12.35 -27.67
CA THR A 200 11.66 11.33 -26.90
C THR A 200 13.18 11.48 -27.02
N GLU A 201 13.67 11.94 -28.17
CA GLU A 201 15.08 12.31 -28.38
C GLU A 201 15.49 13.51 -27.52
N THR A 202 14.60 14.49 -27.38
CA THR A 202 14.81 15.67 -26.53
C THR A 202 14.90 15.27 -25.06
N LEU A 203 13.98 14.42 -24.58
CA LEU A 203 14.03 13.87 -23.22
C LEU A 203 15.31 13.06 -22.95
N THR A 204 15.72 12.22 -23.91
CA THR A 204 16.96 11.43 -23.80
C THR A 204 18.19 12.33 -23.69
N SER A 205 18.23 13.41 -24.47
CA SER A 205 19.31 14.39 -24.46
C SER A 205 19.38 15.14 -23.12
N LEU A 206 18.22 15.56 -22.59
CA LEU A 206 18.13 16.20 -21.27
C LEU A 206 18.61 15.27 -20.16
N ASN A 207 18.12 14.03 -20.13
CA ASN A 207 18.49 13.05 -19.10
C ASN A 207 20.00 12.76 -19.07
N LYS A 208 20.64 12.70 -20.25
CA LYS A 208 22.10 12.55 -20.36
C LYS A 208 22.85 13.79 -19.87
N LEU A 209 22.34 14.98 -20.15
CA LEU A 209 23.00 16.25 -19.82
C LEU A 209 22.86 16.62 -18.33
N THR A 210 21.70 16.34 -17.73
CA THR A 210 21.43 16.64 -16.31
C THR A 210 21.91 15.53 -15.37
N GLY A 211 22.15 14.32 -15.87
CA GLY A 211 22.55 13.16 -15.07
C GLY A 211 21.44 12.61 -14.16
N GLN A 212 20.22 13.16 -14.24
CA GLN A 212 19.05 12.69 -13.49
C GLN A 212 17.85 12.60 -14.44
N PRO A 213 17.13 11.47 -14.48
CA PRO A 213 15.97 11.32 -15.34
C PRO A 213 14.86 12.31 -14.94
N LEU A 214 14.22 12.90 -15.95
CA LEU A 214 13.00 13.68 -15.77
C LEU A 214 11.81 12.71 -15.65
N PRO A 215 10.93 12.87 -14.65
CA PRO A 215 9.67 12.15 -14.60
C PRO A 215 8.82 12.56 -15.81
N ALA A 216 8.66 11.66 -16.78
CA ALA A 216 8.06 12.00 -18.07
C ALA A 216 7.01 10.98 -18.50
N ILE A 217 5.88 11.50 -19.00
CA ILE A 217 4.85 10.78 -19.74
C ILE A 217 4.91 11.21 -21.20
N VAL A 218 4.67 10.26 -22.09
CA VAL A 218 4.63 10.49 -23.51
C VAL A 218 3.20 10.39 -24.05
N LEU A 219 2.80 11.35 -24.88
CA LEU A 219 1.57 11.33 -25.68
C LEU A 219 1.92 11.04 -27.13
N SER A 220 1.12 10.24 -27.85
CA SER A 220 1.37 9.95 -29.26
C SER A 220 0.08 9.68 -30.03
N ALA A 221 0.02 10.10 -31.29
CA ALA A 221 -1.06 9.72 -32.21
C ALA A 221 -1.00 8.25 -32.66
N HIS A 222 0.10 7.55 -32.42
CA HIS A 222 0.28 6.16 -32.85
C HIS A 222 0.40 5.18 -31.69
N SER A 223 -0.07 3.95 -31.93
CA SER A 223 0.07 2.83 -30.99
C SER A 223 1.18 1.86 -31.38
N ASP A 224 2.03 2.22 -32.35
CA ASP A 224 3.02 1.32 -32.93
C ASP A 224 4.20 1.02 -32.00
N PHE A 225 4.89 -0.09 -32.28
CA PHE A 225 5.98 -0.60 -31.45
C PHE A 225 7.19 0.36 -31.40
N HIS A 226 7.52 1.05 -32.50
CA HIS A 226 8.70 1.91 -32.57
C HIS A 226 8.52 3.16 -31.72
N SER A 227 7.35 3.79 -31.78
CA SER A 227 7.00 4.93 -30.92
C SER A 227 7.08 4.57 -29.45
N ARG A 228 6.49 3.42 -29.05
CA ARG A 228 6.55 2.91 -27.66
C ARG A 228 7.97 2.58 -27.21
N LEU A 229 8.77 1.96 -28.07
CA LEU A 229 10.17 1.64 -27.75
C LEU A 229 11.03 2.90 -27.57
N SER A 230 10.77 3.97 -28.32
CA SER A 230 11.48 5.24 -28.16
C SER A 230 11.20 5.89 -26.79
N ALA A 231 9.94 5.84 -26.33
CA ALA A 231 9.55 6.34 -25.01
C ALA A 231 10.23 5.56 -23.87
N VAL A 232 10.30 4.22 -23.98
CA VAL A 232 11.03 3.37 -23.00
C VAL A 232 12.51 3.71 -22.97
N ARG A 233 13.15 3.88 -24.14
CA ARG A 233 14.58 4.25 -24.22
C ARG A 233 14.89 5.62 -23.67
N ALA A 234 13.93 6.55 -23.73
CA ALA A 234 14.03 7.86 -23.12
C ALA A 234 13.85 7.83 -21.59
N GLY A 235 13.46 6.68 -21.01
CA GLY A 235 13.20 6.52 -19.57
C GLY A 235 11.84 7.06 -19.14
N CYS A 236 10.86 7.13 -20.05
CA CYS A 236 9.52 7.63 -19.73
C CYS A 236 8.73 6.58 -18.94
N SER A 237 7.95 7.04 -17.96
CA SER A 237 7.18 6.19 -17.05
C SER A 237 5.78 5.86 -17.57
N GLY A 238 5.28 6.59 -18.58
CA GLY A 238 3.95 6.39 -19.15
C GLY A 238 3.92 6.64 -20.66
N TYR A 239 3.01 5.95 -21.35
CA TYR A 239 2.75 6.12 -22.78
C TYR A 239 1.24 6.10 -23.03
N PHE A 240 0.70 7.18 -23.59
CA PHE A 240 -0.71 7.33 -23.91
C PHE A 240 -0.92 7.59 -25.39
N THR A 241 -1.94 6.94 -25.96
CA THR A 241 -2.38 7.18 -27.33
C THR A 241 -3.45 8.25 -27.35
N LYS A 242 -3.29 9.29 -28.19
CA LYS A 242 -4.31 10.32 -28.42
C LYS A 242 -5.54 9.71 -29.13
N PRO A 243 -6.78 10.10 -28.78
CA PRO A 243 -7.15 11.02 -27.71
C PRO A 243 -7.03 10.35 -26.33
N VAL A 244 -6.39 11.06 -25.39
CA VAL A 244 -6.14 10.53 -24.05
C VAL A 244 -7.33 10.82 -23.15
N LYS A 245 -7.73 9.84 -22.34
CA LYS A 245 -8.72 10.08 -21.28
C LYS A 245 -8.07 10.95 -20.19
N PRO A 246 -8.63 12.12 -19.87
CA PRO A 246 -8.00 13.05 -18.93
C PRO A 246 -7.61 12.42 -17.60
N LEU A 247 -8.48 11.60 -17.01
CA LEU A 247 -8.17 10.91 -15.77
C LEU A 247 -6.98 9.96 -15.89
N ASP A 248 -6.92 9.10 -16.91
CA ASP A 248 -5.84 8.13 -17.03
C ASP A 248 -4.47 8.85 -17.06
N LEU A 249 -4.44 10.01 -17.72
CA LEU A 249 -3.28 10.89 -17.71
C LEU A 249 -3.05 11.54 -16.33
N MET A 250 -4.11 12.00 -15.66
CA MET A 250 -3.99 12.59 -14.32
C MET A 250 -3.48 11.58 -13.30
N LEU A 251 -3.98 10.36 -13.31
CA LEU A 251 -3.52 9.30 -12.42
C LEU A 251 -2.03 9.01 -12.63
N ALA A 252 -1.59 8.95 -13.88
CA ALA A 252 -0.17 8.76 -14.18
C ALA A 252 0.69 9.98 -13.79
N VAL A 253 0.17 11.19 -13.94
CA VAL A 253 0.85 12.42 -13.48
C VAL A 253 0.93 12.47 -11.95
N ASP A 254 -0.16 12.16 -11.26
CA ASP A 254 -0.22 12.12 -9.80
C ASP A 254 0.69 11.02 -9.26
N GLU A 255 0.77 9.86 -9.91
CA GLU A 255 1.72 8.79 -9.59
C GLU A 255 3.17 9.26 -9.78
N LEU A 256 3.47 9.96 -10.88
CA LEU A 256 4.80 10.49 -11.15
C LEU A 256 5.21 11.64 -10.24
N THR A 257 4.24 12.41 -9.73
CA THR A 257 4.48 13.61 -8.90
C THR A 257 4.13 13.41 -7.43
N ALA A 258 3.67 12.22 -7.06
CA ALA A 258 3.37 11.87 -5.67
C ALA A 258 4.62 12.16 -4.83
N PRO A 259 4.50 12.91 -3.71
CA PRO A 259 5.63 13.04 -2.81
C PRO A 259 6.06 11.64 -2.37
N ALA A 260 7.36 11.39 -2.31
CA ALA A 260 7.96 10.24 -1.65
C ALA A 260 7.76 10.28 -0.11
N ALA A 261 6.60 10.73 0.34
CA ALA A 261 6.06 10.55 1.67
C ALA A 261 4.93 9.54 1.55
N GLU A 262 5.25 8.36 1.05
CA GLU A 262 4.40 7.21 1.27
C GLU A 262 4.38 6.91 2.76
N GLU A 263 3.20 6.66 3.34
CA GLU A 263 3.17 5.90 4.58
C GLU A 263 4.03 4.65 4.34
N PRO A 264 5.01 4.33 5.21
CA PRO A 264 5.89 3.20 4.98
C PRO A 264 5.04 1.94 4.77
N LEU A 265 5.42 1.11 3.79
CA LEU A 265 4.68 -0.12 3.47
C LEU A 265 4.53 -0.95 4.73
N LYS A 266 3.30 -1.35 5.07
CA LYS A 266 3.00 -2.05 6.31
C LYS A 266 3.12 -3.56 6.07
N VAL A 267 4.08 -4.20 6.71
CA VAL A 267 4.33 -5.64 6.54
C VAL A 267 4.03 -6.36 7.85
N LEU A 268 3.15 -7.36 7.79
CA LEU A 268 2.89 -8.23 8.93
C LEU A 268 3.77 -9.48 8.81
N VAL A 269 4.67 -9.67 9.76
CA VAL A 269 5.57 -10.82 9.84
C VAL A 269 4.98 -11.83 10.82
N VAL A 270 4.60 -13.00 10.33
CA VAL A 270 4.04 -14.11 11.13
C VAL A 270 5.06 -15.24 11.15
N ASP A 271 5.74 -15.42 12.28
CA ASP A 271 6.78 -16.44 12.46
C ASP A 271 6.84 -16.80 13.96
N ASP A 272 6.72 -18.10 14.29
CA ASP A 272 6.67 -18.58 15.68
C ASP A 272 8.03 -18.54 16.39
N GLU A 273 9.10 -18.28 15.65
CA GLU A 273 10.43 -18.04 16.19
C GLU A 273 10.71 -16.52 16.29
N PRO A 274 10.69 -15.94 17.50
CA PRO A 274 10.80 -14.49 17.68
C PRO A 274 12.09 -13.90 17.11
N GLU A 275 13.20 -14.64 17.19
CA GLU A 275 14.49 -14.21 16.64
C GLU A 275 14.47 -14.14 15.10
N ALA A 276 13.81 -15.09 14.43
CA ALA A 276 13.65 -15.08 12.98
C ALA A 276 12.72 -13.95 12.53
N ALA A 277 11.58 -13.79 13.21
CA ALA A 277 10.63 -12.71 12.97
C ALA A 277 11.30 -11.34 13.11
N ALA A 278 12.09 -11.15 14.17
CA ALA A 278 12.78 -9.90 14.45
C ALA A 278 13.91 -9.62 13.46
N TYR A 279 14.62 -10.65 12.98
CA TYR A 279 15.61 -10.51 11.92
C TYR A 279 14.95 -10.02 10.61
N HIS A 280 13.87 -10.66 10.15
CA HIS A 280 13.17 -10.23 8.93
C HIS A 280 12.54 -8.83 9.09
N ALA A 281 11.93 -8.54 10.24
CA ALA A 281 11.38 -7.22 10.52
C ALA A 281 12.47 -6.13 10.44
N LEU A 282 13.66 -6.38 11.01
CA LEU A 282 14.78 -5.46 10.94
C LEU A 282 15.22 -5.19 9.50
N LEU A 283 15.34 -6.22 8.66
CA LEU A 283 15.69 -6.06 7.25
C LEU A 283 14.66 -5.21 6.49
N LEU A 284 13.37 -5.42 6.78
CA LEU A 284 12.28 -4.67 6.15
C LEU A 284 12.27 -3.20 6.61
N GLU A 285 12.48 -2.94 7.90
CA GLU A 285 12.55 -1.60 8.47
C GLU A 285 13.67 -0.77 7.84
N GLU A 286 14.83 -1.38 7.59
CA GLU A 286 15.98 -0.72 6.93
C GLU A 286 15.71 -0.48 5.45
N GLY A 287 14.86 -1.32 4.84
CA GLY A 287 14.26 -1.07 3.53
C GLY A 287 13.21 0.04 3.51
N GLY A 288 13.00 0.78 4.61
CA GLY A 288 12.05 1.89 4.70
C GLY A 288 10.58 1.47 4.91
N MET A 289 10.35 0.23 5.31
CA MET A 289 9.01 -0.32 5.55
C MET A 289 8.68 -0.33 7.05
N LEU A 290 7.42 -0.55 7.40
CA LEU A 290 6.98 -0.69 8.78
C LEU A 290 6.57 -2.13 9.03
N ALA A 291 7.35 -2.85 9.83
CA ALA A 291 7.10 -4.26 10.13
C ALA A 291 6.40 -4.42 11.49
N HIS A 292 5.38 -5.27 11.55
CA HIS A 292 4.76 -5.71 12.80
C HIS A 292 4.91 -7.23 12.94
N GLN A 293 5.30 -7.69 14.12
CA GLN A 293 5.61 -9.10 14.37
C GLN A 293 4.46 -9.79 15.09
N VAL A 294 4.13 -11.01 14.66
CA VAL A 294 3.16 -11.90 15.29
C VAL A 294 3.81 -13.27 15.46
N HIS A 295 3.89 -13.74 16.71
CA HIS A 295 4.54 -15.01 17.05
C HIS A 295 3.58 -16.17 17.26
N HIS A 296 2.26 -15.90 17.25
CA HIS A 296 1.24 -16.92 17.38
C HIS A 296 0.20 -16.73 16.26
N PRO A 297 -0.03 -17.71 15.38
CA PRO A 297 -0.83 -17.52 14.18
C PRO A 297 -2.29 -17.13 14.47
N ALA A 298 -2.83 -17.53 15.62
CA ALA A 298 -4.19 -17.14 16.04
C ALA A 298 -4.38 -15.62 16.23
N ASP A 299 -3.30 -14.87 16.49
CA ASP A 299 -3.37 -13.42 16.68
C ASP A 299 -3.35 -12.65 15.35
N ALA A 300 -3.02 -13.31 14.24
CA ALA A 300 -2.80 -12.68 12.94
C ALA A 300 -4.03 -11.88 12.47
N LEU A 301 -5.23 -12.46 12.52
CA LEU A 301 -6.46 -11.78 12.07
C LEU A 301 -6.77 -10.53 12.89
N THR A 302 -6.65 -10.60 14.23
CA THR A 302 -6.89 -9.44 15.10
C THR A 302 -5.88 -8.31 14.86
N VAL A 303 -4.63 -8.67 14.60
CA VAL A 303 -3.59 -7.69 14.27
C VAL A 303 -3.82 -7.11 12.88
N MET A 304 -4.23 -7.91 11.89
CA MET A 304 -4.54 -7.45 10.54
C MET A 304 -5.63 -6.38 10.52
N GLU A 305 -6.69 -6.52 11.32
CA GLU A 305 -7.75 -5.51 11.43
C GLU A 305 -7.23 -4.14 11.93
N ARG A 306 -6.32 -4.16 12.91
CA ARG A 306 -5.77 -2.94 13.53
C ARG A 306 -4.63 -2.32 12.74
N PHE A 307 -3.76 -3.18 12.22
CA PHE A 307 -2.53 -2.80 11.54
C PHE A 307 -2.76 -2.50 10.06
N SER A 308 -3.75 -3.15 9.44
CA SER A 308 -4.09 -3.02 8.02
C SER A 308 -2.85 -3.19 7.11
N PRO A 309 -2.22 -4.37 7.09
CA PRO A 309 -1.00 -4.58 6.33
C PRO A 309 -1.21 -4.44 4.81
N ASP A 310 -0.14 -4.06 4.12
CA ASP A 310 0.00 -4.08 2.66
C ASP A 310 0.54 -5.44 2.18
N LEU A 311 1.15 -6.24 3.06
CA LEU A 311 1.67 -7.58 2.76
C LEU A 311 1.80 -8.45 4.03
N LEU A 312 1.59 -9.77 3.90
CA LEU A 312 2.00 -10.75 4.90
C LEU A 312 3.27 -11.49 4.50
N LEU A 313 4.20 -11.59 5.44
CA LEU A 313 5.36 -12.46 5.38
C LEU A 313 5.15 -13.58 6.40
N VAL A 314 4.97 -14.82 5.95
CA VAL A 314 4.48 -15.92 6.80
C VAL A 314 5.47 -17.08 6.77
N ASP A 315 5.83 -17.61 7.93
CA ASP A 315 6.56 -18.87 8.01
C ASP A 315 5.67 -20.06 7.62
N VAL A 316 6.18 -20.99 6.83
CA VAL A 316 5.40 -22.16 6.41
C VAL A 316 5.14 -23.12 7.57
N TYR A 317 6.11 -23.25 8.48
CA TYR A 317 6.09 -24.27 9.53
C TYR A 317 5.91 -23.64 10.92
N MET A 318 4.65 -23.47 11.33
CA MET A 318 4.29 -22.94 12.66
C MET A 318 3.48 -23.97 13.47
N PRO A 319 3.49 -23.90 14.81
CA PRO A 319 2.63 -24.70 15.66
C PRO A 319 1.16 -24.29 15.48
N VAL A 320 0.25 -25.23 15.78
CA VAL A 320 -1.22 -25.09 15.67
C VAL A 320 -1.74 -25.09 14.24
N CYS A 321 -1.14 -24.32 13.32
CA CYS A 321 -1.49 -24.33 11.90
C CYS A 321 -0.28 -24.01 11.02
N SER A 322 -0.24 -24.57 9.82
CA SER A 322 0.77 -24.21 8.81
C SER A 322 0.52 -22.82 8.22
N GLY A 323 1.53 -22.23 7.58
CA GLY A 323 1.37 -20.97 6.84
C GLY A 323 0.31 -21.07 5.73
N GLU A 324 0.15 -22.24 5.12
CA GLU A 324 -0.86 -22.52 4.10
C GLU A 324 -2.29 -22.56 4.67
N GLU A 325 -2.46 -23.18 5.83
CA GLU A 325 -3.73 -23.20 6.55
C GLU A 325 -4.10 -21.78 6.99
N LEU A 326 -3.14 -21.01 7.52
CA LEU A 326 -3.35 -19.61 7.90
C LEU A 326 -3.77 -18.75 6.71
N ALA A 327 -3.08 -18.86 5.56
CA ALA A 327 -3.47 -18.16 4.35
C ALA A 327 -4.86 -18.55 3.88
N SER A 328 -5.20 -19.84 3.94
CA SER A 328 -6.54 -20.34 3.59
C SER A 328 -7.63 -19.74 4.50
N ILE A 329 -7.36 -19.60 5.80
CA ILE A 329 -8.25 -18.91 6.75
C ILE A 329 -8.39 -17.43 6.38
N ILE A 330 -7.29 -16.73 6.11
CA ILE A 330 -7.31 -15.31 5.71
C ILE A 330 -8.12 -15.12 4.42
N ARG A 331 -7.96 -16.00 3.44
CA ARG A 331 -8.67 -15.94 2.14
C ARG A 331 -10.18 -16.23 2.25
N GLN A 332 -10.68 -16.76 3.37
CA GLN A 332 -12.13 -16.88 3.61
C GLN A 332 -12.79 -15.52 3.85
N GLN A 333 -12.02 -14.48 4.20
CA GLN A 333 -12.52 -13.11 4.36
C GLN A 333 -12.44 -12.35 3.03
N PRO A 334 -13.57 -11.88 2.45
CA PRO A 334 -13.59 -11.21 1.16
C PRO A 334 -12.66 -9.97 1.07
N GLU A 335 -12.51 -9.26 2.18
CA GLU A 335 -11.65 -8.09 2.35
C GLU A 335 -10.14 -8.38 2.26
N HIS A 336 -9.73 -9.65 2.30
CA HIS A 336 -8.32 -10.07 2.24
C HIS A 336 -7.97 -10.90 1.00
N LEU A 337 -8.90 -11.06 0.05
CA LEU A 337 -8.66 -11.81 -1.19
C LEU A 337 -7.51 -11.25 -2.05
N GLY A 338 -7.27 -9.94 -2.00
CA GLY A 338 -6.19 -9.28 -2.76
C GLY A 338 -4.89 -9.05 -1.98
N LEU A 339 -4.84 -9.43 -0.70
CA LEU A 339 -3.66 -9.16 0.15
C LEU A 339 -2.50 -10.10 -0.22
N PRO A 340 -1.30 -9.59 -0.55
CA PRO A 340 -0.20 -10.45 -0.93
C PRO A 340 0.37 -11.21 0.26
N ILE A 341 0.68 -12.48 0.03
CA ILE A 341 1.28 -13.39 1.02
C ILE A 341 2.57 -13.95 0.42
N ILE A 342 3.69 -13.71 1.10
CA ILE A 342 5.00 -14.31 0.82
C ILE A 342 5.27 -15.35 1.90
N TYR A 343 5.62 -16.56 1.49
CA TYR A 343 6.07 -17.57 2.42
C TYR A 343 7.58 -17.61 2.58
N LEU A 344 8.00 -17.83 3.82
CA LEU A 344 9.36 -18.18 4.17
C LEU A 344 9.43 -19.69 4.44
N SER A 345 10.29 -20.41 3.72
CA SER A 345 10.39 -21.88 3.87
C SER A 345 11.83 -22.35 3.87
N SER A 346 12.19 -23.35 4.66
CA SER A 346 13.49 -24.03 4.57
C SER A 346 13.51 -25.18 3.56
N GLU A 347 12.36 -25.47 2.93
CA GLU A 347 12.24 -26.53 1.93
C GLU A 347 12.84 -26.07 0.60
N THR A 348 13.85 -26.80 0.11
CA THR A 348 14.52 -26.53 -1.17
C THR A 348 13.91 -27.32 -2.33
N ASP A 349 13.01 -28.27 -2.05
CA ASP A 349 12.39 -29.08 -3.09
C ASP A 349 11.36 -28.28 -3.90
N SER A 350 11.76 -27.96 -5.14
CA SER A 350 10.92 -27.31 -6.15
C SER A 350 9.55 -27.97 -6.37
N GLN A 351 9.39 -29.29 -6.22
CA GLN A 351 8.10 -29.96 -6.44
C GLN A 351 7.11 -29.67 -5.30
N LYS A 352 7.57 -29.65 -4.06
CA LYS A 352 6.76 -29.26 -2.89
C LYS A 352 6.41 -27.77 -2.92
N GLN A 353 7.34 -26.92 -3.35
CA GLN A 353 7.09 -25.50 -3.56
C GLN A 353 6.00 -25.27 -4.63
N ILE A 354 6.05 -26.01 -5.75
CA ILE A 354 5.03 -25.92 -6.83
C ILE A 354 3.64 -26.35 -6.35
N SER A 355 3.52 -27.43 -5.56
CA SER A 355 2.21 -27.85 -5.02
C SER A 355 1.59 -26.81 -4.07
N ALA A 356 2.42 -26.07 -3.34
CA ALA A 356 1.97 -25.04 -2.41
C ALA A 356 1.56 -23.72 -3.12
N MET A 357 2.02 -23.47 -4.35
CA MET A 357 1.56 -22.33 -5.19
C MET A 357 0.06 -22.41 -5.55
N SER A 358 -0.51 -23.61 -5.56
CA SER A 358 -1.93 -23.86 -5.87
C SER A 358 -2.91 -23.18 -4.91
N ALA A 359 -2.44 -22.78 -3.72
CA ALA A 359 -3.25 -22.19 -2.65
C ALA A 359 -3.39 -20.65 -2.73
N GLY A 360 -2.94 -20.00 -3.82
CA GLY A 360 -3.12 -18.56 -4.03
C GLY A 360 -2.02 -17.68 -3.42
N VAL A 361 -0.77 -18.15 -3.53
CA VAL A 361 0.44 -17.56 -2.95
C VAL A 361 1.27 -16.92 -4.04
N GLU A 362 1.81 -15.73 -3.79
CA GLU A 362 2.50 -14.94 -4.83
C GLU A 362 4.02 -15.10 -4.85
N ALA A 363 4.62 -15.64 -3.79
CA ALA A 363 6.04 -15.99 -3.75
C ALA A 363 6.39 -16.93 -2.58
N PHE A 364 7.42 -17.73 -2.81
CA PHE A 364 8.18 -18.45 -1.80
C PHE A 364 9.60 -17.89 -1.77
N LEU A 365 10.12 -17.63 -0.57
CA LEU A 365 11.52 -17.29 -0.34
C LEU A 365 12.14 -18.39 0.52
N THR A 366 13.26 -18.95 0.06
CA THR A 366 13.94 -20.03 0.75
C THR A 366 14.85 -19.47 1.84
N LYS A 367 14.70 -19.94 3.09
CA LYS A 367 15.57 -19.59 4.22
C LYS A 367 16.97 -20.22 4.03
N PRO A 368 18.08 -19.47 4.21
CA PRO A 368 18.15 -18.07 4.61
C PRO A 368 17.86 -17.13 3.43
N VAL A 369 16.94 -16.19 3.64
CA VAL A 369 16.58 -15.23 2.60
C VAL A 369 17.65 -14.16 2.48
N GLN A 370 18.08 -13.87 1.25
CA GLN A 370 19.00 -12.77 0.99
C GLN A 370 18.30 -11.43 1.26
N PRO A 371 18.93 -10.48 1.97
CA PRO A 371 18.28 -9.21 2.33
C PRO A 371 17.69 -8.43 1.15
N GLU A 372 18.44 -8.31 0.03
CA GLU A 372 17.96 -7.59 -1.16
C GLU A 372 16.75 -8.27 -1.78
N GLU A 373 16.74 -9.60 -1.81
CA GLU A 373 15.65 -10.40 -2.34
C GLU A 373 14.39 -10.22 -1.49
N LEU A 374 14.52 -10.26 -0.16
CA LEU A 374 13.40 -10.03 0.77
C LEU A 374 12.80 -8.64 0.58
N VAL A 375 13.64 -7.60 0.64
CA VAL A 375 13.19 -6.21 0.54
C VAL A 375 12.55 -5.94 -0.81
N SER A 376 13.16 -6.41 -1.91
CA SER A 376 12.64 -6.24 -3.26
C SER A 376 11.32 -6.98 -3.47
N ALA A 377 11.25 -8.25 -3.05
CA ALA A 377 10.05 -9.08 -3.22
C ALA A 377 8.84 -8.53 -2.46
N VAL A 378 9.06 -8.01 -1.25
CA VAL A 378 8.02 -7.37 -0.43
C VAL A 378 7.61 -6.04 -1.04
N ARG A 379 8.57 -5.16 -1.34
CA ARG A 379 8.30 -3.82 -1.88
C ARG A 379 7.46 -3.89 -3.16
N LEU A 380 7.88 -4.69 -4.14
CA LEU A 380 7.20 -4.82 -5.43
C LEU A 380 5.72 -5.23 -5.28
N ARG A 381 5.43 -6.17 -4.38
CA ARG A 381 4.07 -6.70 -4.19
C ARG A 381 3.19 -5.76 -3.37
N ALA A 382 3.75 -5.18 -2.31
CA ALA A 382 3.04 -4.23 -1.48
C ALA A 382 2.71 -2.94 -2.25
N GLU A 383 3.67 -2.41 -3.04
CA GLU A 383 3.44 -1.27 -3.94
C GLU A 383 2.37 -1.59 -4.98
N ARG A 384 2.41 -2.80 -5.59
CA ARG A 384 1.38 -3.23 -6.55
C ARG A 384 -0.01 -3.26 -5.92
N LEU A 385 -0.18 -3.80 -4.71
CA LEU A 385 -1.48 -3.77 -4.03
C LEU A 385 -1.92 -2.33 -3.74
N ARG A 386 -1.00 -1.48 -3.27
CA ARG A 386 -1.30 -0.07 -2.98
C ARG A 386 -1.75 0.67 -4.24
N LEU A 387 -1.11 0.43 -5.38
CA LEU A 387 -1.51 0.94 -6.69
C LEU A 387 -2.89 0.39 -7.10
N LEU A 388 -3.13 -0.91 -7.00
CA LEU A 388 -4.44 -1.48 -7.33
C LEU A 388 -5.54 -0.90 -6.43
N ARG A 389 -5.28 -0.74 -5.13
CA ARG A 389 -6.19 -0.07 -4.20
C ARG A 389 -6.40 1.39 -4.59
N SER A 390 -5.37 2.14 -4.94
CA SER A 390 -5.51 3.56 -5.32
C SER A 390 -6.38 3.71 -6.58
N LEU A 391 -6.21 2.84 -7.57
CA LEU A 391 -7.01 2.78 -8.80
C LEU A 391 -8.47 2.35 -8.52
N MET A 392 -8.69 1.49 -7.52
CA MET A 392 -10.00 0.98 -7.15
C MET A 392 -10.72 1.80 -6.07
N THR A 393 -10.10 2.84 -5.52
CA THR A 393 -10.66 3.61 -4.39
C THR A 393 -11.21 4.97 -4.76
N ARG A 394 -10.76 5.53 -5.90
CA ARG A 394 -11.16 6.87 -6.35
C ARG A 394 -12.13 6.81 -7.52
N ASP A 395 -12.99 7.82 -7.59
CA ASP A 395 -13.85 8.06 -8.74
C ASP A 395 -13.03 8.64 -9.90
N SER A 396 -13.28 8.09 -11.08
CA SER A 396 -12.54 8.29 -12.32
C SER A 396 -12.72 9.68 -12.95
N MET A 397 -13.46 10.56 -12.32
CA MET A 397 -13.76 11.87 -12.88
C MET A 397 -13.39 12.98 -11.91
N THR A 398 -13.65 12.75 -10.62
CA THR A 398 -13.51 13.76 -9.57
C THR A 398 -12.26 13.58 -8.72
N GLY A 399 -11.64 12.40 -8.71
CA GLY A 399 -10.55 12.06 -7.79
C GLY A 399 -10.97 11.92 -6.32
N LEU A 400 -12.27 12.08 -6.02
CA LEU A 400 -12.86 11.76 -4.71
C LEU A 400 -12.89 10.25 -4.48
N TYR A 401 -13.24 9.80 -3.28
CA TYR A 401 -13.52 8.38 -3.09
C TYR A 401 -14.70 7.94 -3.96
N ASN A 402 -14.64 6.74 -4.52
CA ASN A 402 -15.79 6.16 -5.20
C ASN A 402 -16.83 5.66 -4.19
N HIS A 403 -17.99 5.23 -4.69
CA HIS A 403 -19.10 4.72 -3.89
C HIS A 403 -18.68 3.65 -2.88
N SER A 404 -17.97 2.62 -3.32
CA SER A 404 -17.59 1.46 -2.49
C SER A 404 -16.65 1.87 -1.35
N THR A 405 -15.59 2.62 -1.67
CA THR A 405 -14.63 3.08 -0.67
C THR A 405 -15.23 4.09 0.30
N THR A 406 -16.08 4.99 -0.20
CA THR A 406 -16.79 5.96 0.66
C THR A 406 -17.61 5.24 1.72
N THR A 407 -18.38 4.24 1.32
CA THR A 407 -19.23 3.43 2.21
C THR A 407 -18.39 2.70 3.27
N GLU A 408 -17.28 2.08 2.87
CA GLU A 408 -16.37 1.39 3.78
C GLU A 408 -15.73 2.34 4.80
N LEU A 409 -15.23 3.50 4.36
CA LEU A 409 -14.62 4.50 5.24
C LEU A 409 -15.63 5.05 6.26
N ILE A 410 -16.87 5.29 5.83
CA ILE A 410 -17.94 5.74 6.73
C ILE A 410 -18.24 4.65 7.77
N ASN A 411 -18.41 3.39 7.36
CA ASN A 411 -18.63 2.26 8.26
C ASN A 411 -17.54 2.18 9.35
N LYS A 412 -16.27 2.23 8.94
CA LYS A 412 -15.12 2.21 9.86
C LYS A 412 -15.15 3.38 10.85
N ASN A 413 -15.49 4.58 10.38
CA ASN A 413 -15.54 5.77 11.24
C ASN A 413 -16.73 5.76 12.19
N LEU A 414 -17.91 5.29 11.78
CA LEU A 414 -19.05 5.17 12.70
C LEU A 414 -18.80 4.11 13.78
N ALA A 415 -18.13 3.00 13.45
CA ALA A 415 -17.72 1.99 14.43
C ALA A 415 -16.71 2.54 15.46
N GLN A 416 -15.82 3.45 15.05
CA GLN A 416 -14.95 4.19 15.97
C GLN A 416 -15.76 5.20 16.80
N ALA A 417 -16.65 5.96 16.17
CA ALA A 417 -17.47 6.98 16.81
C ALA A 417 -18.37 6.43 17.92
N HIS A 418 -18.88 5.22 17.73
CA HIS A 418 -19.68 4.50 18.72
C HIS A 418 -18.86 4.16 19.97
N ARG A 419 -17.54 3.95 19.84
CA ARG A 419 -16.63 3.69 20.97
C ARG A 419 -16.22 4.98 21.68
N ASP A 420 -15.99 6.04 20.90
CA ASP A 420 -15.48 7.31 21.42
C ASP A 420 -16.60 8.29 21.82
N ASN A 421 -17.86 7.87 21.66
CA ASN A 421 -19.07 8.68 21.87
C ASN A 421 -19.03 10.04 21.11
N SER A 422 -18.50 10.02 19.89
CA SER A 422 -18.34 11.22 19.06
C SER A 422 -19.53 11.46 18.14
N GLN A 423 -19.83 12.73 17.85
CA GLN A 423 -20.90 13.14 16.93
C GLN A 423 -20.38 13.35 15.52
N HIS A 424 -21.15 12.90 14.54
CA HIS A 424 -20.86 13.06 13.11
C HIS A 424 -22.12 13.49 12.37
N ALA A 425 -21.93 14.16 11.25
CA ALA A 425 -23.01 14.50 10.33
C ALA A 425 -22.69 13.96 8.93
N MET A 426 -23.72 13.44 8.25
CA MET A 426 -23.60 13.01 6.86
C MET A 426 -24.43 13.95 5.99
N ALA A 427 -23.86 14.40 4.87
CA ALA A 427 -24.56 15.16 3.86
C ALA A 427 -24.63 14.36 2.56
N MET A 428 -25.84 14.24 2.01
CA MET A 428 -26.08 13.81 0.63
C MET A 428 -26.29 15.05 -0.22
N ILE A 429 -25.50 15.21 -1.27
CA ILE A 429 -25.46 16.41 -2.12
C ILE A 429 -25.76 15.99 -3.56
N ASP A 430 -26.58 16.77 -4.25
CA ASP A 430 -26.91 16.52 -5.65
C ASP A 430 -27.03 17.83 -6.43
N ILE A 431 -26.47 17.85 -7.64
CA ILE A 431 -26.45 19.03 -8.51
C ILE A 431 -27.83 19.26 -9.11
N ASP A 432 -28.38 20.46 -8.88
CA ASP A 432 -29.71 20.80 -9.33
C ASP A 432 -29.77 20.88 -10.87
N HIS A 433 -30.79 20.24 -11.45
CA HIS A 433 -31.05 20.26 -12.89
C HIS A 433 -29.87 19.78 -13.76
N PHE A 434 -29.01 18.89 -13.24
CA PHE A 434 -27.81 18.44 -13.95
C PHE A 434 -28.10 17.82 -15.33
N LYS A 435 -29.17 17.03 -15.46
CA LYS A 435 -29.61 16.52 -16.77
C LYS A 435 -29.84 17.65 -17.79
N GLN A 436 -30.47 18.76 -17.38
CA GLN A 436 -30.69 19.91 -18.26
C GLN A 436 -29.37 20.59 -18.67
N VAL A 437 -28.39 20.64 -17.76
CA VAL A 437 -27.04 21.13 -18.08
C VAL A 437 -26.42 20.29 -19.18
N ASN A 438 -26.44 18.96 -19.06
CA ASN A 438 -25.92 18.06 -20.09
C ASN A 438 -26.68 18.20 -21.42
N ASP A 439 -28.01 18.24 -21.36
CA ASP A 439 -28.86 18.32 -22.56
C ASP A 439 -28.70 19.67 -23.30
N THR A 440 -28.39 20.76 -22.57
CA THR A 440 -28.28 22.12 -23.13
C THR A 440 -26.86 22.50 -23.53
N HIS A 441 -25.88 22.12 -22.71
CA HIS A 441 -24.48 22.57 -22.82
C HIS A 441 -23.50 21.44 -23.20
N GLY A 442 -24.00 20.21 -23.31
CA GLY A 442 -23.21 19.02 -23.62
C GLY A 442 -22.56 18.39 -22.39
N HIS A 443 -22.20 17.12 -22.52
CA HIS A 443 -21.61 16.33 -21.44
C HIS A 443 -20.30 16.91 -20.89
N LEU A 444 -19.47 17.53 -21.74
CA LEU A 444 -18.22 18.16 -21.30
C LEU A 444 -18.46 19.33 -20.33
N ALA A 445 -19.52 20.11 -20.54
CA ALA A 445 -19.88 21.20 -19.62
C ALA A 445 -20.43 20.63 -18.30
N GLY A 446 -21.23 19.56 -18.35
CA GLY A 446 -21.64 18.84 -17.14
C GLY A 446 -20.45 18.27 -16.38
N ASP A 447 -19.46 17.76 -17.09
CA ASP A 447 -18.25 17.21 -16.48
C ASP A 447 -17.48 18.28 -15.69
N GLN A 448 -17.37 19.49 -16.23
CA GLN A 448 -16.79 20.64 -15.53
C GLN A 448 -17.55 21.01 -14.26
N VAL A 449 -18.88 20.95 -14.28
CA VAL A 449 -19.72 21.25 -13.11
C VAL A 449 -19.43 20.26 -11.97
N ILE A 450 -19.41 18.96 -12.28
CA ILE A 450 -19.10 17.89 -11.32
C ILE A 450 -17.69 18.07 -10.74
N ILE A 451 -16.70 18.27 -11.61
CA ILE A 451 -15.29 18.44 -11.21
C ILE A 451 -15.12 19.67 -10.30
N THR A 452 -15.82 20.76 -10.61
CA THR A 452 -15.73 22.00 -9.82
C THR A 452 -16.35 21.84 -8.44
N LEU A 453 -17.49 21.15 -8.34
CA LEU A 453 -18.10 20.83 -7.04
C LEU A 453 -17.17 19.98 -6.20
N ALA A 454 -16.56 18.94 -6.79
CA ALA A 454 -15.62 18.06 -6.09
C ALA A 454 -14.47 18.84 -5.44
N ARG A 455 -13.91 19.83 -6.14
CA ARG A 455 -12.82 20.67 -5.61
C ARG A 455 -13.25 21.66 -4.59
N LEU A 456 -14.43 22.23 -4.76
CA LEU A 456 -15.00 23.12 -3.77
C LEU A 456 -15.15 22.37 -2.43
N LEU A 457 -15.64 21.12 -2.48
CA LEU A 457 -15.69 20.24 -1.31
C LEU A 457 -14.28 19.96 -0.75
N GLN A 458 -13.33 19.51 -1.56
CA GLN A 458 -11.97 19.18 -1.09
C GLN A 458 -11.21 20.38 -0.50
N SER A 459 -11.41 21.58 -1.03
CA SER A 459 -10.67 22.78 -0.59
C SER A 459 -11.23 23.38 0.70
N ARG A 460 -12.52 23.17 0.98
CA ARG A 460 -13.23 23.77 2.13
C ARG A 460 -13.41 22.82 3.30
N LEU A 461 -13.45 21.53 3.03
CA LEU A 461 -13.57 20.49 4.05
C LEU A 461 -12.20 20.04 4.54
N ARG A 462 -12.16 19.41 5.72
CA ARG A 462 -10.90 18.99 6.34
C ARG A 462 -10.42 17.69 5.71
N LEU A 463 -9.10 17.45 5.76
CA LEU A 463 -8.52 16.15 5.39
C LEU A 463 -9.10 14.98 6.20
N SER A 464 -9.58 15.25 7.42
CA SER A 464 -10.21 14.25 8.26
C SER A 464 -11.61 13.86 7.78
N ASP A 465 -12.30 14.72 7.03
CA ASP A 465 -13.64 14.47 6.53
C ASP A 465 -13.59 13.50 5.34
N ILE A 466 -14.65 12.70 5.16
CA ILE A 466 -14.73 11.74 4.05
C ILE A 466 -15.59 12.38 2.98
N ILE A 467 -15.09 12.42 1.74
CA ILE A 467 -15.78 13.00 0.59
C ILE A 467 -15.77 11.96 -0.53
N GLY A 468 -16.94 11.59 -1.01
CA GLY A 468 -17.11 10.59 -2.05
C GLY A 468 -18.09 11.01 -3.13
N ARG A 469 -17.87 10.53 -4.34
CA ARG A 469 -18.88 10.57 -5.41
C ARG A 469 -19.71 9.29 -5.33
N TYR A 470 -20.98 9.44 -5.01
CA TYR A 470 -21.89 8.34 -4.72
C TYR A 470 -22.62 7.86 -5.98
N GLY A 471 -22.89 8.77 -6.91
CA GLY A 471 -23.56 8.51 -8.19
C GLY A 471 -23.07 9.45 -9.29
N GLY A 472 -23.81 9.55 -10.40
CA GLY A 472 -23.42 10.39 -11.53
C GLY A 472 -23.24 11.86 -11.15
N GLU A 473 -24.25 12.45 -10.50
CA GLU A 473 -24.28 13.86 -10.06
C GLU A 473 -24.37 13.99 -8.53
N GLU A 474 -24.21 12.88 -7.82
CA GLU A 474 -24.45 12.74 -6.38
C GLU A 474 -23.14 12.57 -5.60
N PHE A 475 -23.04 13.26 -4.47
CA PHE A 475 -21.89 13.26 -3.58
C PHE A 475 -22.31 12.96 -2.14
N VAL A 476 -21.46 12.23 -1.42
CA VAL A 476 -21.62 11.98 0.02
C VAL A 476 -20.46 12.60 0.77
N VAL A 477 -20.77 13.27 1.87
CA VAL A 477 -19.78 13.81 2.80
C VAL A 477 -20.07 13.30 4.21
N LEU A 478 -19.06 12.77 4.89
CA LEU A 478 -19.10 12.55 6.34
C LEU A 478 -18.22 13.58 7.04
N LEU A 479 -18.86 14.48 7.78
CA LEU A 479 -18.21 15.53 8.56
C LEU A 479 -17.97 15.04 9.98
N LYS A 480 -16.70 14.98 10.39
CA LYS A 480 -16.30 14.38 11.66
C LYS A 480 -16.31 15.40 12.80
N GLY A 481 -16.71 14.95 13.99
CA GLY A 481 -16.72 15.75 15.22
C GLY A 481 -17.69 16.93 15.23
N ILE A 482 -18.75 16.93 14.40
CA ILE A 482 -19.74 18.02 14.35
C ILE A 482 -21.18 17.48 14.37
N ASN A 483 -22.11 18.32 14.81
CA ASN A 483 -23.55 18.03 14.82
C ASN A 483 -24.22 18.48 13.50
N ALA A 484 -25.50 18.12 13.32
CA ALA A 484 -26.29 18.45 12.13
C ALA A 484 -26.37 19.95 11.85
N GLU A 485 -26.54 20.77 12.88
CA GLU A 485 -26.69 22.23 12.73
C GLU A 485 -25.44 22.88 12.16
N LYS A 486 -24.25 22.52 12.70
CA LYS A 486 -22.97 22.99 12.16
C LYS A 486 -22.72 22.47 10.74
N ALA A 487 -23.15 21.25 10.47
CA ALA A 487 -23.08 20.67 9.13
C ALA A 487 -23.94 21.48 8.14
N VAL A 488 -25.15 21.90 8.50
CA VAL A 488 -25.97 22.79 7.67
C VAL A 488 -25.23 24.07 7.36
N THR A 489 -24.71 24.77 8.37
CA THR A 489 -24.00 26.03 8.14
C THR A 489 -22.82 25.86 7.17
N LEU A 490 -22.05 24.78 7.31
CA LEU A 490 -20.90 24.51 6.46
C LEU A 490 -21.30 24.16 5.02
N ILE A 491 -22.27 23.25 4.85
CA ILE A 491 -22.73 22.81 3.53
C ILE A 491 -23.52 23.91 2.82
N ASP A 492 -24.25 24.75 3.55
CA ASP A 492 -25.00 25.87 2.98
C ASP A 492 -24.06 26.99 2.51
N SER A 493 -23.00 27.28 3.27
CA SER A 493 -21.94 28.18 2.79
C SER A 493 -21.28 27.66 1.50
N LEU A 494 -21.02 26.35 1.44
CA LEU A 494 -20.52 25.70 0.22
C LEU A 494 -21.49 25.83 -0.96
N ARG A 495 -22.80 25.72 -0.69
CA ARG A 495 -23.87 25.88 -1.68
C ARG A 495 -23.89 27.29 -2.26
N GLU A 496 -23.81 28.30 -1.40
CA GLU A 496 -23.75 29.70 -1.81
C GLU A 496 -22.53 29.97 -2.69
N ASP A 497 -21.36 29.47 -2.28
CA ASP A 497 -20.13 29.63 -3.05
C ASP A 497 -20.22 28.95 -4.42
N PHE A 498 -20.77 27.73 -4.48
CA PHE A 498 -20.98 27.01 -5.73
C PHE A 498 -21.94 27.75 -6.67
N ALA A 499 -23.01 28.34 -6.14
CA ALA A 499 -23.99 29.10 -6.90
C ALA A 499 -23.42 30.36 -7.56
N LEU A 500 -22.26 30.85 -7.09
CA LEU A 500 -21.56 32.00 -7.66
C LEU A 500 -20.58 31.61 -8.77
N VAL A 501 -20.27 30.33 -8.93
CA VAL A 501 -19.33 29.85 -9.96
C VAL A 501 -19.94 30.02 -11.35
N ASP A 502 -19.16 30.62 -12.24
CA ASP A 502 -19.52 30.81 -13.63
C ASP A 502 -18.91 29.70 -14.49
N PHE A 503 -19.79 28.91 -15.11
CA PHE A 503 -19.42 27.86 -16.04
C PHE A 503 -19.54 28.37 -17.48
N HIS A 504 -18.69 27.83 -18.35
CA HIS A 504 -18.59 28.25 -19.74
C HIS A 504 -18.72 27.05 -20.67
N ALA A 505 -19.65 27.13 -21.61
CA ALA A 505 -19.81 26.18 -22.71
C ALA A 505 -19.65 26.94 -24.03
N GLY A 506 -18.42 27.00 -24.54
CA GLY A 506 -18.07 27.95 -25.60
C GLY A 506 -18.26 29.40 -25.14
N GLU A 507 -19.03 30.18 -25.88
CA GLU A 507 -19.36 31.58 -25.57
C GLU A 507 -20.50 31.74 -24.55
N VAL A 508 -21.20 30.65 -24.18
CA VAL A 508 -22.36 30.70 -23.30
C VAL A 508 -21.92 30.55 -21.84
N ARG A 509 -22.26 31.54 -21.02
CA ARG A 509 -22.05 31.53 -19.57
C ARG A 509 -23.32 31.06 -18.85
N PHE A 510 -23.17 30.13 -17.91
CA PHE A 510 -24.27 29.63 -17.08
C PHE A 510 -23.81 29.40 -15.64
N ARG A 511 -24.78 29.18 -14.74
CA ARG A 511 -24.55 28.88 -13.33
C ARG A 511 -25.36 27.67 -12.91
N CYS A 512 -24.87 26.96 -11.90
CA CYS A 512 -25.53 25.80 -11.33
C CYS A 512 -25.65 25.94 -9.82
N THR A 513 -26.61 25.25 -9.24
CA THR A 513 -26.78 25.14 -7.80
C THR A 513 -26.74 23.66 -7.40
N PHE A 514 -26.68 23.39 -6.11
CA PHE A 514 -26.90 22.04 -5.59
C PHE A 514 -27.87 22.08 -4.43
N SER A 515 -28.54 20.96 -4.20
CA SER A 515 -29.34 20.73 -3.01
C SER A 515 -28.65 19.70 -2.11
N ALA A 516 -28.86 19.79 -0.80
CA ALA A 516 -28.29 18.84 0.14
C ALA A 516 -29.27 18.40 1.23
N GLY A 517 -29.16 17.14 1.63
CA GLY A 517 -29.85 16.58 2.78
C GLY A 517 -28.86 16.14 3.85
N ILE A 518 -29.13 16.46 5.11
CA ILE A 518 -28.22 16.20 6.24
C ILE A 518 -28.86 15.23 7.22
N SER A 519 -28.09 14.26 7.69
CA SER A 519 -28.43 13.37 8.81
C SER A 519 -27.33 13.38 9.87
N SER A 520 -27.59 12.76 11.03
CA SER A 520 -26.68 12.84 12.18
C SER A 520 -26.50 11.52 12.90
N PHE A 521 -25.28 11.32 13.39
CA PHE A 521 -24.90 10.28 14.32
C PHE A 521 -24.75 10.90 15.72
N PRO A 522 -25.30 10.29 16.78
CA PRO A 522 -25.83 8.92 16.86
C PRO A 522 -27.34 8.76 16.58
N ALA A 523 -28.09 9.82 16.23
CA ALA A 523 -29.54 9.73 15.99
C ALA A 523 -29.89 8.66 14.94
N GLN A 524 -29.07 8.55 13.90
CA GLN A 524 -29.05 7.43 12.97
C GLN A 524 -27.78 6.59 13.22
N PRO A 525 -27.90 5.36 13.77
CA PRO A 525 -26.76 4.63 14.34
C PRO A 525 -25.88 3.89 13.32
N SER A 526 -26.35 3.74 12.08
CA SER A 526 -25.63 3.02 11.02
C SER A 526 -25.48 3.84 9.75
N THR A 527 -24.49 3.53 8.93
CA THR A 527 -24.26 4.17 7.62
C THR A 527 -25.51 4.15 6.75
N GLU A 528 -26.20 3.01 6.66
CA GLU A 528 -27.45 2.91 5.90
C GLU A 528 -28.55 3.81 6.46
N SER A 529 -28.73 3.85 7.78
CA SER A 529 -29.74 4.72 8.39
C SER A 529 -29.43 6.20 8.20
N MET A 530 -28.15 6.61 8.33
CA MET A 530 -27.73 7.99 8.06
C MET A 530 -27.95 8.35 6.60
N ARG A 531 -27.57 7.47 5.69
CA ARG A 531 -27.70 7.68 4.25
C ARG A 531 -29.15 7.82 3.85
N LEU A 532 -30.03 6.90 4.27
CA LEU A 532 -31.46 6.95 3.97
C LEU A 532 -32.11 8.23 4.50
N SER A 533 -31.73 8.63 5.71
CA SER A 533 -32.25 9.84 6.35
C SER A 533 -31.78 11.13 5.63
N ALA A 534 -30.51 11.17 5.21
CA ALA A 534 -29.97 12.27 4.42
C ALA A 534 -30.60 12.33 3.02
N ASP A 535 -30.81 11.18 2.37
CA ASP A 535 -31.48 11.08 1.07
C ASP A 535 -32.93 11.57 1.11
N GLN A 536 -33.69 11.20 2.16
CA GLN A 536 -35.04 11.73 2.38
C GLN A 536 -35.04 13.25 2.61
N ALA A 537 -34.02 13.78 3.29
CA ALA A 537 -33.87 15.23 3.46
C ALA A 537 -33.53 15.93 2.15
N LEU A 538 -32.66 15.33 1.32
CA LEU A 538 -32.32 15.83 -0.01
C LEU A 538 -33.54 15.82 -0.94
N TYR A 539 -34.34 14.75 -0.90
CA TYR A 539 -35.59 14.66 -1.64
C TYR A 539 -36.53 15.81 -1.28
N ARG A 540 -36.67 16.13 0.02
CA ARG A 540 -37.45 17.30 0.48
C ARG A 540 -36.86 18.62 -0.03
N ALA A 541 -35.54 18.79 0.02
CA ALA A 541 -34.88 19.98 -0.55
C ALA A 541 -35.19 20.17 -2.04
N LYS A 542 -35.15 19.09 -2.82
CA LYS A 542 -35.50 19.11 -4.26
C LYS A 542 -36.96 19.48 -4.51
N HIS A 543 -37.88 19.00 -3.66
CA HIS A 543 -39.32 19.30 -3.78
C HIS A 543 -39.70 20.70 -3.26
N GLN A 544 -38.94 21.25 -2.31
CA GLN A 544 -39.16 22.58 -1.74
C GLN A 544 -38.55 23.72 -2.57
N GLY A 545 -38.14 23.45 -3.82
CA GLY A 545 -37.63 24.49 -4.74
C GLY A 545 -36.13 24.42 -5.04
N ARG A 546 -35.42 23.36 -4.58
CA ARG A 546 -33.98 23.15 -4.79
C ARG A 546 -33.11 24.27 -4.19
N ASN A 547 -31.81 24.25 -4.47
CA ASN A 547 -30.82 25.22 -3.99
C ASN A 547 -30.91 25.49 -2.48
N GLN A 548 -31.03 24.42 -1.69
CA GLN A 548 -31.15 24.53 -0.23
C GLN A 548 -30.61 23.29 0.47
N VAL A 549 -30.36 23.44 1.77
CA VAL A 549 -29.90 22.38 2.65
C VAL A 549 -30.99 22.07 3.67
N VAL A 550 -31.40 20.80 3.76
CA VAL A 550 -32.46 20.34 4.67
C VAL A 550 -31.92 19.31 5.65
N ILE A 551 -32.25 19.44 6.94
CA ILE A 551 -31.93 18.44 7.95
C ILE A 551 -33.01 17.36 7.97
N SER A 552 -32.60 16.10 8.17
CA SER A 552 -33.51 15.02 8.48
C SER A 552 -34.23 15.29 9.80
N THR A 553 -35.55 15.38 9.72
CA THR A 553 -36.40 15.44 10.90
C THR A 553 -36.79 14.01 11.22
N GLU A 554 -36.66 13.57 12.47
CA GLU A 554 -37.26 12.30 12.88
C GLU A 554 -38.73 12.31 12.46
N LEU A 555 -39.15 11.29 11.70
CA LEU A 555 -40.56 10.98 11.59
C LEU A 555 -41.01 10.65 13.01
N ALA A 556 -41.72 11.57 13.65
CA ALA A 556 -42.61 11.17 14.72
C ALA A 556 -43.54 10.11 14.09
N ASP A 557 -43.48 8.89 14.61
CA ASP A 557 -44.42 7.80 14.29
C ASP A 557 -45.85 8.37 14.29
N ASP A 558 -46.42 8.60 13.10
CA ASP A 558 -47.88 8.63 12.95
C ASP A 558 -48.33 7.17 12.99
N ARG A 559 -48.61 6.71 14.21
CA ARG A 559 -49.31 5.45 14.52
C ARG A 559 -50.78 5.50 14.12
#